data_AF-A0A4Q6FD74-F1
#
_entry.id   AF-A0A4Q6FD74-F1
#
_cell.length_a   1.000
_cell.length_b   1.000
_cell.length_c   1.000
_cell.angle_alpha   90.00
_cell.angle_beta   90.00
_cell.angle_gamma   90.00
#
_symmetry.space_group_name_H-M   'P 1'
#
loop_
_entity.id
_entity.type
_entity.pdbx_description
1 polymer ?
#
loop_
_entity_poly.entity_id
_entity_poly.type
_entity_poly.pdbx_seq_one_letter_code
_entity_poly.pdbx_strand_id
1 'polypeptide(L)'
;MLDSAADWIRSESPAILVLLATALMYAGEKRVHKYNYAYLTTVGGEELIPNLMKRYYRMVVLLPFVAYLTGLLLPVTWAPWKATVPGLFLITFGFVLRIWSERSLGRLWTERCIYIPDMPREAQGPYRFLRHPEYLARSLEGLGFILFFAINPLSLLFWLRMLALLSRIMKVEARQLHELSALPLQLPSAKGKSTVGASK
;
A
#
# COMPACT_ATOMS: atom_id res chain seq x y z
N MET A 1 41.21 -12.11 -3.71
CA MET A 1 39.80 -12.47 -4.06
C MET A 1 38.85 -12.20 -2.90
N LEU A 2 39.18 -12.61 -1.67
CA LEU A 2 38.36 -12.31 -0.48
C LEU A 2 38.28 -10.81 -0.16
N ASP A 3 39.37 -10.05 -0.34
CA ASP A 3 39.39 -8.61 -0.07
C ASP A 3 38.47 -7.82 -1.02
N SER A 4 38.47 -8.17 -2.32
CA SER A 4 37.60 -7.56 -3.32
C SER A 4 36.11 -7.85 -3.05
N ALA A 5 35.77 -9.04 -2.57
CA ALA A 5 34.40 -9.37 -2.18
C ALA A 5 33.98 -8.63 -0.90
N ALA A 6 34.88 -8.54 0.10
CA ALA A 6 34.62 -7.83 1.35
C ALA A 6 34.45 -6.31 1.14
N ASP A 7 35.23 -5.71 0.24
CA ASP A 7 35.13 -4.29 -0.10
C ASP A 7 33.85 -3.98 -0.88
N TRP A 8 33.44 -4.86 -1.78
CA TRP A 8 32.16 -4.76 -2.48
C TRP A 8 30.96 -4.91 -1.54
N ILE A 9 31.01 -5.86 -0.60
CA ILE A 9 29.96 -6.02 0.42
C ILE A 9 29.87 -4.75 1.29
N ARG A 10 31.01 -4.14 1.64
CA ARG A 10 31.03 -2.90 2.42
C ARG A 10 30.43 -1.74 1.64
N SER A 11 30.73 -1.60 0.35
CA SER A 11 30.15 -0.53 -0.48
C SER A 11 28.64 -0.70 -0.71
N GLU A 12 28.17 -1.93 -0.90
CA GLU A 12 26.75 -2.24 -1.14
C GLU A 12 25.94 -2.45 0.16
N SER A 13 26.60 -2.48 1.32
CA SER A 13 25.93 -2.73 2.60
C SER A 13 24.70 -1.84 2.86
N PRO A 14 24.68 -0.53 2.52
CA PRO A 14 23.50 0.30 2.73
C PRO A 14 22.33 -0.09 1.81
N ALA A 15 22.63 -0.43 0.56
CA ALA A 15 21.64 -0.89 -0.43
C ALA A 15 20.98 -2.21 -0.01
N ILE A 16 21.80 -3.17 0.42
CA ILE A 16 21.32 -4.47 0.90
C ILE A 16 20.45 -4.28 2.14
N LEU A 17 20.85 -3.45 3.10
CA LEU A 17 20.06 -3.17 4.30
C LEU A 17 18.70 -2.54 3.97
N VAL A 18 18.65 -1.59 3.04
CA VAL A 18 17.38 -0.98 2.58
C VAL A 18 16.47 -2.03 1.93
N LEU A 19 17.01 -2.89 1.06
CA LEU A 19 16.24 -3.96 0.43
C LEU A 19 15.73 -4.98 1.46
N LEU A 20 16.56 -5.38 2.43
CA LEU A 20 16.18 -6.30 3.50
C LEU A 20 15.10 -5.69 4.39
N ALA A 21 15.25 -4.44 4.82
CA ALA A 21 14.24 -3.73 5.60
C ALA A 21 12.91 -3.64 4.84
N THR A 22 12.97 -3.36 3.54
CA THR A 22 11.80 -3.31 2.65
C THR A 22 11.12 -4.68 2.56
N ALA A 23 11.89 -5.74 2.34
CA ALA A 23 11.38 -7.10 2.26
C ALA A 23 10.73 -7.55 3.58
N LEU A 24 11.37 -7.24 4.72
CA LEU A 24 10.81 -7.51 6.05
C LEU A 24 9.49 -6.77 6.27
N MET A 25 9.41 -5.51 5.84
CA MET A 25 8.17 -4.76 5.96
C MET A 25 7.06 -5.34 5.08
N TYR A 26 7.33 -5.68 3.83
CA TYR A 26 6.33 -6.33 2.96
C TYR A 26 5.91 -7.71 3.48
N ALA A 27 6.81 -8.45 4.14
CA ALA A 27 6.45 -9.68 4.83
C ALA A 27 5.52 -9.42 6.02
N GLY A 28 5.77 -8.35 6.79
CA GLY A 28 4.90 -7.89 7.88
C GLY A 28 3.49 -7.56 7.38
N GLU A 29 3.39 -6.75 6.34
CA GLU A 29 2.14 -6.42 5.66
C GLU A 29 1.38 -7.65 5.20
N LYS A 30 2.06 -8.57 4.52
CA LYS A 30 1.42 -9.78 4.02
C LYS A 30 0.84 -10.64 5.15
N ARG A 31 1.51 -10.66 6.32
CA ARG A 31 0.99 -11.35 7.51
C ARG A 31 -0.28 -10.66 8.05
N VAL A 32 -0.25 -9.34 8.20
CA VAL A 32 -1.42 -8.57 8.65
C VAL A 32 -2.57 -8.70 7.66
N HIS A 33 -2.29 -8.61 6.35
CA HIS A 33 -3.25 -8.80 5.29
C HIS A 33 -3.90 -10.18 5.39
N LYS A 34 -3.13 -11.26 5.52
CA LYS A 34 -3.68 -12.61 5.63
C LYS A 34 -4.63 -12.76 6.83
N TYR A 35 -4.26 -12.19 7.97
CA TYR A 35 -5.07 -12.23 9.18
C TYR A 35 -6.38 -11.44 9.01
N ASN A 36 -6.29 -10.19 8.54
CA ASN A 36 -7.45 -9.32 8.37
C ASN A 36 -8.36 -9.79 7.22
N TYR A 37 -7.79 -10.23 6.08
CA TYR A 37 -8.55 -10.73 4.94
C TYR A 37 -9.44 -11.91 5.33
N ALA A 38 -8.90 -12.87 6.07
CA ALA A 38 -9.68 -14.02 6.55
C ALA A 38 -10.86 -13.56 7.41
N TYR A 39 -10.65 -12.62 8.32
CA TYR A 39 -11.72 -12.03 9.13
C TYR A 39 -12.76 -11.31 8.26
N LEU A 40 -12.32 -10.40 7.38
CA LEU A 40 -13.21 -9.58 6.56
C LEU A 40 -14.07 -10.42 5.61
N THR A 41 -13.55 -11.52 5.07
CA THR A 41 -14.34 -12.46 4.28
C THR A 41 -15.43 -13.14 5.11
N THR A 42 -15.18 -13.48 6.39
CA THR A 42 -16.20 -14.11 7.24
C THR A 42 -17.36 -13.19 7.60
N VAL A 43 -17.11 -11.87 7.65
CA VAL A 43 -18.15 -10.86 7.95
C VAL A 43 -18.84 -10.32 6.69
N GLY A 44 -18.66 -10.99 5.55
CA GLY A 44 -19.34 -10.64 4.29
C GLY A 44 -18.65 -9.55 3.47
N GLY A 45 -17.35 -9.34 3.66
CA GLY A 45 -16.59 -8.36 2.88
C GLY A 45 -16.38 -8.77 1.42
N GLU A 46 -16.66 -7.84 0.51
CA GLU A 46 -16.53 -8.02 -0.93
C GLU A 46 -15.25 -7.32 -1.47
N GLU A 47 -14.53 -7.99 -2.36
CA GLU A 47 -13.32 -7.44 -2.99
C GLU A 47 -13.68 -6.61 -4.23
N LEU A 48 -13.52 -5.28 -4.14
CA LEU A 48 -14.03 -4.35 -5.15
C LEU A 48 -13.27 -4.36 -6.47
N ILE A 49 -11.93 -4.41 -6.40
CA ILE A 49 -11.04 -4.23 -7.56
C ILE A 49 -9.85 -5.19 -7.54
N PRO A 50 -10.10 -6.51 -7.54
CA PRO A 50 -9.08 -7.54 -7.32
C PRO A 50 -7.92 -7.47 -8.32
N ASN A 51 -8.24 -7.33 -9.60
CA ASN A 51 -7.22 -7.34 -10.66
C ASN A 51 -6.37 -6.07 -10.66
N LEU A 52 -6.96 -4.93 -10.32
CA LEU A 52 -6.25 -3.65 -10.27
C LEU A 52 -5.31 -3.61 -9.06
N MET A 53 -5.79 -4.03 -7.88
CA MET A 53 -4.98 -4.10 -6.67
C MET A 53 -3.82 -5.09 -6.81
N LYS A 54 -4.04 -6.29 -7.36
CA LYS A 54 -2.97 -7.25 -7.63
C LYS A 54 -1.86 -6.69 -8.54
N ARG A 55 -2.25 -5.94 -9.58
CA ARG A 55 -1.28 -5.30 -10.49
C ARG A 55 -0.51 -4.20 -9.78
N TYR A 56 -1.20 -3.35 -9.02
CA TYR A 56 -0.59 -2.28 -8.25
C TYR A 56 0.40 -2.82 -7.21
N TYR A 57 0.00 -3.78 -6.38
CA TYR A 57 0.85 -4.37 -5.34
C TYR A 57 2.08 -5.08 -5.94
N ARG A 58 1.94 -5.75 -7.08
CA ARG A 58 3.08 -6.33 -7.79
C ARG A 58 4.10 -5.25 -8.17
N MET A 59 3.65 -4.08 -8.58
CA MET A 59 4.56 -2.97 -8.88
C MET A 59 5.19 -2.41 -7.60
N VAL A 60 4.43 -2.20 -6.53
CA VAL A 60 4.98 -1.75 -5.24
C VAL A 60 6.11 -2.67 -4.77
N VAL A 61 5.92 -3.99 -4.88
CA VAL A 61 6.94 -4.98 -4.47
C VAL A 61 8.15 -4.97 -5.40
N LEU A 62 7.97 -4.87 -6.71
CA LEU A 62 9.06 -4.97 -7.69
C LEU A 62 9.89 -3.69 -7.81
N LEU A 63 9.30 -2.51 -7.59
CA LEU A 63 9.96 -1.22 -7.78
C LEU A 63 11.33 -1.09 -7.10
N PRO A 64 11.52 -1.43 -5.80
CA PRO A 64 12.84 -1.31 -5.15
C PRO A 64 13.89 -2.22 -5.80
N PHE A 65 13.52 -3.43 -6.23
CA PHE A 65 14.44 -4.36 -6.90
C PHE A 65 14.76 -3.90 -8.32
N VAL A 66 13.77 -3.39 -9.05
CA VAL A 66 13.98 -2.80 -10.37
C VAL A 66 14.92 -1.61 -10.24
N ALA A 67 14.70 -0.71 -9.28
CA ALA A 67 15.54 0.46 -9.05
C ALA A 67 17.00 0.07 -8.70
N TYR A 68 17.19 -0.92 -7.83
CA TYR A 68 18.52 -1.44 -7.50
C TYR A 68 19.21 -2.10 -8.70
N LEU A 69 18.54 -3.03 -9.38
CA LEU A 69 19.12 -3.76 -10.52
C LEU A 69 19.45 -2.83 -11.68
N THR A 70 18.60 -1.84 -11.96
CA THR A 70 18.89 -0.89 -13.04
C THR A 70 19.96 0.12 -12.65
N GLY A 71 20.07 0.47 -11.37
CA GLY A 71 21.21 1.26 -10.86
C GLY A 71 22.55 0.53 -11.00
N LEU A 72 22.55 -0.80 -10.84
CA LEU A 72 23.74 -1.64 -11.01
C LEU A 72 24.12 -1.86 -12.49
N LEU A 73 23.13 -2.06 -13.36
CA LEU A 73 23.33 -2.52 -14.74
C LEU A 73 23.40 -1.40 -15.77
N LEU A 74 22.76 -0.26 -15.51
CA LEU A 74 22.71 0.85 -16.47
C LEU A 74 23.70 1.94 -16.04
N PRO A 75 24.32 2.64 -17.01
CA PRO A 75 25.09 3.83 -16.70
C PRO A 75 24.18 4.83 -16.02
N VAL A 76 24.53 5.17 -14.78
CA VAL A 76 23.76 6.09 -13.94
C VAL A 76 23.76 7.46 -14.61
N THR A 77 22.62 7.85 -15.16
CA THR A 77 22.50 9.13 -15.85
C THR A 77 22.53 10.30 -14.87
N TRP A 78 21.97 10.11 -13.66
CA TRP A 78 21.88 11.11 -12.61
C TRP A 78 21.89 10.43 -11.23
N ALA A 79 23.03 10.48 -10.53
CA ALA A 79 23.09 10.19 -9.09
C ALA A 79 24.03 11.18 -8.41
N PRO A 80 23.51 12.34 -7.97
CA PRO A 80 24.24 13.07 -6.96
C PRO A 80 24.24 12.19 -5.70
N TRP A 81 25.40 11.92 -5.11
CA TRP A 81 25.51 11.31 -3.77
C TRP A 81 24.62 12.02 -2.73
N LYS A 82 24.29 13.29 -2.99
CA LYS A 82 23.34 14.12 -2.23
C LYS A 82 21.88 13.67 -2.32
N ALA A 83 21.47 12.86 -3.30
CA ALA A 83 20.10 12.34 -3.44
C ALA A 83 19.83 11.10 -2.58
N THR A 84 20.87 10.39 -2.14
CA THR A 84 20.74 9.20 -1.28
C THR A 84 20.11 9.53 0.07
N VAL A 85 20.49 10.66 0.69
CA VAL A 85 19.94 11.08 2.00
C VAL A 85 18.45 11.46 1.90
N PRO A 86 18.02 12.34 0.96
CA PRO A 86 16.60 12.57 0.69
C PRO A 86 15.84 11.29 0.34
N GLY A 87 16.43 10.40 -0.45
CA GLY A 87 15.82 9.11 -0.80
C GLY A 87 15.54 8.24 0.42
N LEU A 88 16.54 8.09 1.29
CA LEU A 88 16.41 7.34 2.54
C LEU A 88 15.38 7.97 3.49
N PHE A 89 15.36 9.30 3.57
CA PHE A 89 14.36 10.03 4.34
C PHE A 89 12.94 9.73 3.84
N LEU A 90 12.70 9.78 2.53
CA LEU A 90 11.39 9.48 1.95
C LEU A 90 10.95 8.03 2.17
N ILE A 91 11.87 7.06 2.04
CA ILE A 91 11.59 5.65 2.33
C ILE A 91 11.18 5.49 3.80
N THR A 92 11.97 6.04 4.72
CA THR A 92 11.74 5.91 6.16
C THR A 92 10.44 6.60 6.57
N PHE A 93 10.22 7.83 6.07
CA PHE A 93 8.99 8.58 6.32
C PHE A 93 7.76 7.84 5.79
N GLY A 94 7.85 7.29 4.58
CA GLY A 94 6.81 6.45 3.99
C GLY A 94 6.49 5.23 4.87
N PHE A 95 7.51 4.49 5.32
CA PHE A 95 7.31 3.35 6.22
C PHE A 95 6.60 3.73 7.51
N VAL A 96 7.01 4.83 8.15
CA VAL A 96 6.37 5.32 9.38
C VAL A 96 4.92 5.69 9.13
N LEU A 97 4.63 6.47 8.08
CA LEU A 97 3.28 6.89 7.72
C LEU A 97 2.39 5.69 7.39
N ARG A 98 2.94 4.67 6.73
CA ARG A 98 2.26 3.44 6.38
C ARG A 98 1.93 2.59 7.61
N ILE A 99 2.90 2.34 8.50
CA ILE A 99 2.65 1.66 9.78
C ILE A 99 1.55 2.39 10.58
N TRP A 100 1.60 3.72 10.60
CA TRP A 100 0.60 4.53 11.29
C TRP A 100 -0.79 4.38 10.64
N SER A 101 -0.86 4.36 9.31
CA SER A 101 -2.10 4.16 8.55
C SER A 101 -2.69 2.76 8.79
N GLU A 102 -1.87 1.71 8.67
CA GLU A 102 -2.25 0.32 8.94
C GLU A 102 -2.81 0.15 10.35
N ARG A 103 -2.10 0.68 11.35
CA ARG A 103 -2.54 0.61 12.75
C ARG A 103 -3.82 1.38 13.03
N SER A 104 -4.03 2.50 12.33
CA SER A 104 -5.24 3.31 12.49
C SER A 104 -6.47 2.64 11.91
N LEU A 105 -6.31 1.84 10.85
CA LEU A 105 -7.39 1.01 10.29
C LEU A 105 -7.54 -0.32 11.03
N GLY A 106 -6.49 -0.83 11.67
CA GLY A 106 -6.51 -2.03 12.49
C GLY A 106 -6.98 -3.25 11.69
N ARG A 107 -8.11 -3.85 12.10
CA ARG A 107 -8.70 -5.04 11.46
C ARG A 107 -9.28 -4.77 10.07
N LEU A 108 -9.53 -3.50 9.73
CA LEU A 108 -10.10 -3.11 8.44
C LEU A 108 -9.04 -2.96 7.36
N TRP A 109 -7.76 -2.95 7.73
CA TRP A 109 -6.68 -2.82 6.77
C TRP A 109 -6.44 -4.13 6.02
N THR A 110 -6.40 -4.08 4.70
CA THR A 110 -5.93 -5.17 3.85
C THR A 110 -5.22 -4.63 2.63
N GLU A 111 -4.25 -5.39 2.11
CA GLU A 111 -3.60 -5.10 0.82
C GLU A 111 -4.60 -5.09 -0.37
N ARG A 112 -5.75 -5.72 -0.17
CA ARG A 112 -6.87 -5.73 -1.13
C ARG A 112 -7.92 -4.72 -0.69
N CYS A 113 -8.57 -4.10 -1.67
CA CYS A 113 -9.70 -3.22 -1.41
C CYS A 113 -10.92 -4.10 -1.07
N ILE A 114 -11.14 -4.33 0.22
CA ILE A 114 -12.34 -5.02 0.72
C ILE A 114 -13.32 -3.97 1.23
N TYR A 115 -14.56 -4.12 0.79
CA TYR A 115 -15.68 -3.30 1.20
C TYR A 115 -16.64 -4.12 2.04
N ILE A 116 -17.14 -3.51 3.12
CA ILE A 116 -18.20 -4.07 3.96
C ILE A 116 -19.32 -3.03 4.00
N PRO A 117 -20.54 -3.37 3.56
CA PRO A 117 -21.71 -2.49 3.68
C PRO A 117 -21.92 -2.00 5.11
N ASP A 118 -22.31 -0.73 5.26
CA ASP A 118 -22.74 -0.12 6.52
C ASP A 118 -21.73 -0.13 7.67
N MET A 119 -20.45 -0.42 7.41
CA MET A 119 -19.43 -0.39 8.43
C MET A 119 -18.93 1.05 8.67
N PRO A 120 -19.06 1.61 9.88
CA PRO A 120 -18.62 2.96 10.17
C PRO A 120 -17.09 3.06 10.04
N ARG A 121 -16.63 3.92 9.12
CA ARG A 121 -15.22 4.31 8.99
C ARG A 121 -14.97 5.57 9.78
N GLU A 122 -14.61 5.42 11.05
CA GLU A 122 -14.12 6.56 11.81
C GLU A 122 -12.74 6.97 11.31
N ALA A 123 -12.58 8.26 10.99
CA ALA A 123 -11.29 8.81 10.62
C ALA A 123 -10.41 8.90 11.87
N GLN A 124 -9.50 7.92 12.03
CA GLN A 124 -8.54 7.87 13.12
C GLN A 124 -7.09 8.01 12.59
N GLY A 125 -6.18 8.50 13.43
CA GLY A 125 -4.77 8.69 13.07
C GLY A 125 -4.56 9.60 11.85
N PRO A 126 -3.77 9.18 10.83
CA PRO A 126 -3.44 10.04 9.69
C PRO A 126 -4.65 10.30 8.78
N TYR A 127 -5.70 9.46 8.86
CA TYR A 127 -6.93 9.63 8.10
C TYR A 127 -7.72 10.88 8.49
N ARG A 128 -7.39 11.53 9.61
CA ARG A 128 -7.96 12.83 10.02
C ARG A 128 -7.45 14.00 9.16
N PHE A 129 -6.26 13.85 8.57
CA PHE A 129 -5.60 14.90 7.79
C PHE A 129 -5.60 14.61 6.30
N LEU A 130 -5.52 13.34 5.92
CA LEU A 130 -5.41 12.89 4.53
C LEU A 130 -6.46 11.81 4.25
N ARG A 131 -7.10 11.86 3.08
CA ARG A 131 -8.05 10.81 2.66
C ARG A 131 -7.37 9.45 2.44
N HIS A 132 -6.15 9.47 1.88
CA HIS A 132 -5.41 8.27 1.52
C HIS A 132 -3.93 8.36 1.95
N PRO A 133 -3.63 8.34 3.27
CA PRO A 133 -2.26 8.47 3.79
C PRO A 133 -1.36 7.30 3.36
N GLU A 134 -1.89 6.08 3.25
CA GLU A 134 -1.14 4.93 2.75
C GLU A 134 -0.70 5.13 1.29
N TYR A 135 -1.58 5.64 0.43
CA TYR A 135 -1.26 5.88 -0.98
C TYR A 135 -0.21 6.98 -1.15
N LEU A 136 -0.25 8.00 -0.29
CA LEU A 136 0.83 8.99 -0.20
C LEU A 136 2.14 8.32 0.22
N ALA A 137 2.12 7.53 1.29
CA ALA A 137 3.30 6.80 1.76
C ALA A 137 3.93 5.95 0.65
N ARG A 138 3.13 5.13 -0.05
CA ARG A 138 3.61 4.30 -1.18
C ARG A 138 4.21 5.12 -2.32
N SER A 139 3.64 6.28 -2.61
CA SER A 139 4.15 7.19 -3.64
C SER A 139 5.51 7.76 -3.26
N LEU A 140 5.67 8.18 -1.99
CA LEU A 140 6.92 8.69 -1.44
C LEU A 140 7.99 7.61 -1.32
N GLU A 141 7.64 6.39 -0.89
CA GLU A 141 8.54 5.23 -0.87
C GLU A 141 9.10 4.97 -2.27
N GLY A 142 8.23 4.94 -3.28
CA GLY A 142 8.66 4.71 -4.65
C GLY A 142 9.62 5.78 -5.18
N LEU A 143 9.35 7.06 -4.88
CA LEU A 143 10.27 8.14 -5.21
C LEU A 143 11.59 8.02 -4.44
N GLY A 144 11.51 7.66 -3.16
CA GLY A 144 12.66 7.44 -2.30
C GLY A 144 13.58 6.33 -2.81
N PHE A 145 13.03 5.20 -3.28
CA PHE A 145 13.82 4.12 -3.89
C PHE A 145 14.52 4.55 -5.18
N ILE A 146 13.85 5.32 -6.04
CA ILE A 146 14.46 5.86 -7.26
C ILE A 146 15.63 6.79 -6.90
N LEU A 147 15.44 7.68 -5.92
CA LEU A 147 16.48 8.61 -5.47
C LEU A 147 17.64 7.90 -4.76
N PHE A 148 17.35 6.84 -4.00
CA PHE A 148 18.34 6.11 -3.22
C PHE A 148 19.25 5.25 -4.12
N PHE A 149 18.69 4.53 -5.09
CA PHE A 149 19.46 3.58 -5.91
C PHE A 149 20.06 4.21 -7.17
N ALA A 150 19.32 5.07 -7.86
CA ALA A 150 19.74 5.94 -8.97
C ALA A 150 18.52 6.26 -9.83
N ILE A 151 18.39 7.52 -10.25
CA ILE A 151 17.34 7.90 -11.19
C ILE A 151 17.72 7.37 -12.58
N ASN A 152 16.92 6.44 -13.09
CA ASN A 152 17.05 5.91 -14.43
C ASN A 152 15.69 5.84 -15.14
N PRO A 153 15.65 5.84 -16.48
CA PRO A 153 14.39 5.88 -17.22
C PRO A 153 13.45 4.71 -16.89
N LEU A 154 14.00 3.52 -16.62
CA LEU A 154 13.20 2.33 -16.38
C LEU A 154 12.53 2.36 -15.00
N SER A 155 13.27 2.72 -13.95
CA SER A 155 12.72 2.88 -12.59
C SER A 155 11.70 4.03 -12.54
N LEU A 156 11.97 5.14 -13.23
CA LEU A 156 11.03 6.26 -13.35
C LEU A 156 9.74 5.85 -14.07
N LEU A 157 9.84 5.17 -15.21
CA LEU A 157 8.68 4.65 -15.94
C LEU A 157 7.84 3.71 -15.06
N PHE A 158 8.52 2.84 -14.31
CA PHE A 158 7.88 1.89 -13.42
C PHE A 158 7.10 2.61 -12.31
N TRP A 159 7.69 3.62 -11.68
CA TRP A 159 7.02 4.44 -10.67
C TRP A 159 5.86 5.27 -11.25
N LEU A 160 6.02 5.91 -12.40
CA LEU A 160 4.94 6.64 -13.06
C LEU A 160 3.75 5.74 -13.38
N ARG A 161 4.02 4.52 -13.87
CA ARG A 161 2.97 3.53 -14.14
C ARG A 161 2.33 3.03 -12.85
N MET A 162 3.07 2.89 -11.76
CA MET A 162 2.50 2.62 -10.42
C MET A 162 1.57 3.75 -9.98
N LEU A 163 1.97 5.02 -10.12
CA LEU A 163 1.13 6.19 -9.80
C LEU A 163 -0.14 6.26 -10.66
N ALA A 164 -0.04 5.89 -11.93
CA ALA A 164 -1.21 5.81 -12.81
C ALA A 164 -2.22 4.75 -12.34
N LEU A 165 -1.76 3.59 -11.86
CA LEU A 165 -2.64 2.58 -11.26
C LEU A 165 -3.26 3.11 -9.95
N LEU A 166 -2.46 3.74 -9.09
CA LEU A 166 -2.91 4.34 -7.84
C LEU A 166 -4.00 5.41 -8.07
N SER A 167 -3.81 6.24 -9.08
CA SER A 167 -4.78 7.27 -9.48
C SER A 167 -6.10 6.65 -9.95
N ARG A 168 -6.06 5.50 -10.63
CA ARG A 168 -7.25 4.75 -11.02
C ARG A 168 -7.95 4.12 -9.81
N ILE A 169 -7.19 3.58 -8.87
CA ILE A 169 -7.71 3.02 -7.60
C ILE A 169 -8.48 4.09 -6.84
N MET A 170 -7.87 5.25 -6.58
CA MET A 170 -8.51 6.35 -5.86
C MET A 170 -9.81 6.82 -6.54
N LYS A 171 -9.85 6.87 -7.88
CA LYS A 171 -11.06 7.22 -8.63
C LYS A 171 -12.18 6.18 -8.51
N VAL A 172 -11.85 4.90 -8.37
CA VAL A 172 -12.86 3.84 -8.17
C VAL A 172 -13.38 3.90 -6.74
N GLU A 173 -12.50 4.01 -5.75
CA GLU A 173 -12.89 4.12 -4.34
C GLU A 173 -13.79 5.34 -4.07
N ALA A 174 -13.45 6.50 -4.67
CA ALA A 174 -14.26 7.70 -4.54
C ALA A 174 -15.67 7.54 -5.14
N ARG A 175 -15.78 6.89 -6.31
CA ARG A 175 -17.09 6.67 -6.97
C ARG A 175 -17.99 5.75 -6.16
N GLN A 176 -17.43 4.70 -5.57
CA GLN A 176 -18.21 3.75 -4.77
C GLN A 176 -18.76 4.40 -3.50
N LEU A 177 -17.95 5.21 -2.80
CA LEU A 177 -18.45 5.99 -1.66
C LEU A 177 -19.61 6.92 -2.05
N HIS A 178 -19.54 7.54 -3.23
CA HIS A 178 -20.62 8.38 -3.74
C HIS A 178 -21.88 7.59 -4.11
N GLU A 179 -21.75 6.48 -4.86
CA GLU A 179 -22.88 5.63 -5.26
C GLU A 179 -23.61 5.04 -4.04
N LEU A 180 -22.87 4.62 -3.03
CA LEU A 180 -23.43 4.07 -1.79
C LEU A 180 -24.09 5.14 -0.92
N SER A 181 -23.56 6.37 -0.90
CA SER A 181 -24.23 7.50 -0.24
C SER A 181 -25.52 7.93 -0.96
N ALA A 182 -25.65 7.61 -2.24
CA ALA A 182 -26.79 7.97 -3.09
C ALA A 182 -27.87 6.89 -3.14
N LEU A 183 -27.57 5.65 -2.76
CA LEU A 183 -28.59 4.62 -2.57
C LEU A 183 -29.39 4.95 -1.31
N PRO A 184 -30.73 5.12 -1.41
CA PRO A 184 -31.54 5.27 -0.22
C PRO A 184 -31.33 4.04 0.65
N LEU A 185 -30.91 4.24 1.91
CA LEU A 185 -30.80 3.21 2.93
C LEU A 185 -32.10 2.39 2.97
N GLN A 186 -32.15 1.27 2.24
CA GLN A 186 -33.19 0.27 2.42
C GLN A 186 -32.83 -0.50 3.68
N LEU A 187 -33.07 0.13 4.83
CA LEU A 187 -33.09 -0.56 6.11
C LEU A 187 -34.10 -1.70 5.97
N PRO A 188 -33.73 -2.96 6.28
CA PRO A 188 -34.70 -4.04 6.34
C PRO A 188 -35.86 -3.60 7.23
N SER A 189 -37.06 -3.53 6.67
CA SER A 189 -38.26 -3.18 7.42
C SER A 189 -38.35 -4.12 8.62
N ALA A 190 -38.37 -3.57 9.83
CA ALA A 190 -38.69 -4.30 11.04
C ALA A 190 -40.16 -4.74 11.01
N LYS A 191 -40.48 -5.71 10.15
CA LYS A 191 -41.77 -6.42 10.14
C LYS A 191 -41.48 -7.91 10.05
N GLY A 192 -41.58 -8.58 11.19
CA GLY A 192 -41.41 -10.02 11.20
C GLY A 192 -41.48 -10.74 12.55
N LYS A 193 -42.08 -10.18 13.61
CA LYS A 193 -42.52 -10.98 14.78
C LYS A 193 -43.75 -10.36 15.44
N SER A 194 -44.93 -10.80 15.01
CA SER A 194 -46.17 -10.75 15.79
C SER A 194 -47.22 -11.66 15.14
N THR A 195 -46.96 -12.96 15.19
CA THR A 195 -48.03 -13.98 15.11
C THR A 195 -47.77 -14.97 16.23
N VAL A 196 -48.18 -14.62 17.44
CA VAL A 196 -48.56 -15.61 18.46
C VAL A 196 -50.06 -15.45 18.59
N GLY A 197 -50.78 -16.46 18.11
CA GLY A 197 -52.23 -16.52 18.15
C GLY A 197 -52.72 -16.62 19.59
N ALA A 198 -53.76 -15.85 19.88
CA ALA A 198 -54.69 -16.17 20.95
C ALA A 198 -55.93 -16.78 20.28
N SER A 199 -56.00 -18.10 20.33
CA SER A 199 -57.23 -18.87 20.11
C SER A 199 -57.53 -19.58 21.43
N LYS A 200 -58.53 -19.06 22.14
CA LYS A 200 -59.55 -19.71 22.98
C LYS A 200 -60.01 -18.77 24.08
#